data_AF-A0A4U2E8N0-F1
#
_entry.id   AF-A0A4U2E8N0-F1
#
_cell.length_a   1.000
_cell.length_b   1.000
_cell.length_c   1.000
_cell.angle_alpha   90.00
_cell.angle_beta   90.00
_cell.angle_gamma   90.00
#
_symmetry.space_group_name_H-M   'P 1'
#
loop_
_entity.id
_entity.type
_entity.pdbx_description
1 polymer ?
#
loop_
_entity_poly.entity_id
_entity_poly.type
_entity_poly.pdbx_seq_one_letter_code
_entity_poly.pdbx_strand_id
1 'polypeptide(L)' 'MKIHHLRSATFIIESGEKFILIDPMLGKKGSMPPFSVIKAKAAKNPTVEMPSNADELLNKVTHTLITHSQTL' A
#
# COMPACT_ATOMS: atom_id res chain seq x y z
N MET A 1 -19.24 7.11 0.17
CA MET A 1 -17.79 7.04 0.42
C MET A 1 -17.47 5.68 0.99
N LYS A 2 -16.48 4.97 0.45
CA LYS A 2 -16.03 3.65 0.92
C LYS A 2 -14.50 3.62 0.99
N ILE A 3 -13.96 2.96 2.01
CA ILE A 3 -12.51 2.79 2.18
C ILE A 3 -12.18 1.32 1.95
N HIS A 4 -11.26 1.07 1.02
CA HIS A 4 -10.73 -0.26 0.73
C HIS A 4 -9.30 -0.34 1.23
N HIS A 5 -9.10 -0.96 2.39
CA HIS A 5 -7.76 -1.16 2.94
C HIS A 5 -7.04 -2.29 2.18
N LEU A 6 -5.80 -2.03 1.77
CA LEU A 6 -4.98 -3.03 1.07
C LEU A 6 -3.92 -3.61 2.01
N ARG A 7 -2.99 -2.78 2.49
CA ARG A 7 -2.00 -3.14 3.52
C ARG A 7 -1.27 -1.90 4.02
N SER A 8 -0.74 -1.93 5.24
CA SER A 8 -0.01 -0.78 5.81
C SER A 8 -0.83 0.52 5.65
N ALA A 9 -0.20 1.62 5.23
CA ALA A 9 -0.85 2.89 4.85
C ALA A 9 -1.44 2.89 3.43
N THR A 10 -1.34 1.78 2.67
CA THR A 10 -1.90 1.68 1.32
C THR A 10 -3.38 1.34 1.38
N PHE A 11 -4.23 2.28 0.95
CA PHE A 11 -5.68 2.08 0.82
C PHE A 11 -6.27 2.95 -0.29
N ILE A 12 -7.50 2.63 -0.69
CA ILE A 12 -8.23 3.39 -1.71
C ILE A 12 -9.46 4.02 -1.08
N ILE A 13 -9.65 5.32 -1.30
CA ILE A 13 -10.90 6.03 -1.00
C ILE A 13 -11.74 6.10 -2.26
N GLU A 14 -12.91 5.48 -2.21
CA GLU A 14 -13.94 5.56 -3.23
C GLU A 14 -14.95 6.66 -2.86
N SER A 15 -15.11 7.63 -3.74
CA SER A 15 -16.04 8.74 -3.61
C SER A 15 -16.63 9.12 -4.98
N GLY A 16 -17.83 8.61 -5.28
CA GLY A 16 -18.44 8.75 -6.59
C GLY A 16 -17.58 8.07 -7.66
N GLU A 17 -17.24 8.80 -8.73
CA GLU A 17 -16.35 8.33 -9.80
C GLU A 17 -14.85 8.42 -9.44
N LYS A 18 -14.52 8.93 -8.25
CA LYS A 18 -13.14 9.13 -7.82
C LYS A 18 -12.69 7.97 -6.94
N PHE A 19 -11.56 7.38 -7.30
CA PHE A 19 -10.87 6.33 -6.55
C PHE A 19 -9.45 6.83 -6.30
N ILE A 20 -9.20 7.25 -5.06
CA ILE A 20 -7.94 7.89 -4.67
C ILE A 20 -7.09 6.85 -3.95
N LEU A 21 -5.98 6.45 -4.57
CA LEU A 21 -4.98 5.57 -3.96
C LEU A 21 -4.09 6.37 -3.02
N ILE A 22 -3.99 5.93 -1.77
CA ILE A 22 -3.19 6.59 -0.72
C ILE A 22 -1.92 5.76 -0.48
N ASP A 23 -0.76 6.42 -0.39
CA ASP A 23 0.55 5.88 -0.01
C ASP A 23 0.84 4.47 -0.58
N PRO A 24 1.05 4.36 -1.91
CA PRO A 24 1.11 3.10 -2.62
C PRO A 24 2.38 2.32 -2.32
N MET A 25 2.24 1.22 -1.58
CA MET A 25 3.26 0.18 -1.44
C MET A 25 2.78 -1.04 -2.24
N LEU A 26 3.19 -1.17 -3.50
CA LEU A 26 2.67 -2.17 -4.45
C LEU A 26 3.64 -3.33 -4.78
N GLY A 27 4.84 -3.34 -4.21
CA GLY A 27 5.83 -4.40 -4.44
C GLY A 27 5.40 -5.79 -3.92
N LYS A 28 6.01 -6.86 -4.44
CA LYS A 28 5.76 -8.23 -3.93
C LYS A 28 6.18 -8.35 -2.47
N LYS A 29 5.57 -9.23 -1.69
CA LYS A 29 6.00 -9.52 -0.30
C LYS A 29 7.52 -9.78 -0.26
N GLY A 30 8.19 -9.11 0.68
CA GLY A 30 9.62 -9.25 0.92
C GLY A 30 10.53 -8.72 -0.18
N SER A 31 10.05 -7.87 -1.09
CA SER A 31 10.87 -7.28 -2.16
C SER A 31 11.85 -6.20 -1.70
N MET A 32 11.65 -5.62 -0.50
CA MET A 32 12.45 -4.54 0.07
C MET A 32 13.24 -5.01 1.30
N PRO A 33 14.40 -4.39 1.58
CA PRO A 33 15.15 -4.69 2.79
C PRO A 33 14.33 -4.39 4.08
N PRO A 34 14.69 -5.03 5.20
CA PRO A 34 14.11 -4.70 6.50
C PRO A 34 14.44 -3.25 6.90
N PHE A 35 13.47 -2.55 7.50
CA PHE A 35 13.70 -1.22 8.08
C PHE A 35 14.46 -1.30 9.42
N SER A 36 14.19 -2.33 10.22
CA SER A 36 14.87 -2.51 11.51
C SER A 36 16.23 -3.17 11.33
N VAL A 37 17.27 -2.45 11.73
CA VAL A 37 18.63 -2.97 11.89
C VAL A 37 18.96 -3.43 13.32
N ILE A 38 18.23 -2.96 14.35
CA ILE A 38 18.66 -3.15 15.76
C ILE A 38 17.54 -3.63 16.71
N LYS A 39 16.32 -3.08 16.65
CA LYS A 39 15.31 -3.28 17.73
C LYS A 39 14.25 -4.35 17.47
N ALA A 40 13.97 -4.70 16.22
CA ALA A 40 13.00 -5.71 15.84
C ALA A 40 13.64 -6.80 14.97
N LYS A 41 13.07 -8.02 15.01
CA LYS A 41 13.46 -9.09 14.08
C LYS A 41 13.41 -8.54 12.65
N ALA A 42 14.55 -8.54 11.99
CA ALA A 42 14.67 -8.08 10.62
C ALA A 42 13.74 -8.92 9.72
N ALA A 43 12.72 -8.27 9.17
CA ALA A 43 11.79 -8.86 8.22
C ALA A 43 11.77 -8.00 6.96
N LYS A 44 11.92 -8.63 5.80
CA LYS A 44 11.81 -7.94 4.51
C LYS A 44 10.40 -7.39 4.34
N ASN A 45 10.32 -6.22 3.74
CA ASN A 45 9.07 -5.52 3.51
C ASN A 45 8.63 -5.66 2.04
N PRO A 46 7.34 -5.52 1.73
CA PRO A 46 6.18 -5.67 2.61
C PRO A 46 6.13 -7.05 3.29
N THR A 47 5.59 -7.15 4.51
CA THR A 47 5.56 -8.41 5.26
C THR A 47 4.42 -9.37 4.85
N VAL A 48 3.43 -8.85 4.12
CA VAL A 48 2.24 -9.59 3.65
C VAL A 48 2.00 -9.34 2.17
N GLU A 49 1.34 -10.31 1.52
CA GLU A 49 0.88 -10.16 0.14
C GLU A 49 -0.25 -9.12 0.05
N MET A 50 -0.53 -8.67 -1.18
CA MET A 50 -1.73 -7.88 -1.46
C MET A 50 -2.98 -8.75 -1.30
N PRO A 51 -4.13 -8.18 -0.91
CA PRO A 51 -5.39 -8.91 -0.90
C PRO A 51 -5.81 -9.27 -2.33
N SER A 52 -6.58 -10.35 -2.48
CA SER A 52 -6.94 -10.93 -3.79
C SER A 52 -7.73 -9.99 -4.71
N ASN A 53 -8.39 -8.98 -4.14
CA ASN A 53 -9.16 -7.97 -4.87
C ASN A 53 -8.37 -6.69 -5.21
N ALA A 54 -7.07 -6.65 -4.88
CA ALA A 54 -6.25 -5.46 -5.08
C ALA A 54 -6.19 -5.02 -6.55
N ASP A 55 -5.95 -5.96 -7.47
CA ASP A 55 -5.79 -5.64 -8.89
C ASP A 55 -7.06 -5.03 -9.48
N GLU A 56 -8.24 -5.55 -9.12
CA GLU A 56 -9.53 -5.00 -9.55
C GLU A 56 -9.73 -3.56 -9.04
N LEU A 57 -9.37 -3.29 -7.78
CA LEU A 57 -9.48 -1.96 -7.20
C LEU A 57 -8.46 -0.98 -7.78
N LEU A 58 -7.23 -1.43 -8.02
CA LEU A 58 -6.15 -0.62 -8.61
C LEU A 58 -6.50 -0.19 -10.03
N ASN A 59 -7.18 -1.04 -10.82
CA ASN A 59 -7.67 -0.69 -12.16
C ASN A 59 -8.73 0.42 -12.17
N LYS A 60 -9.39 0.69 -11.04
CA LYS A 60 -10.38 1.78 -10.89
C LYS A 60 -9.76 3.10 -10.45
N VAL A 61 -8.49 3.08 -10.00
CA VAL A 61 -7.82 4.26 -9.42
C VAL A 61 -7.75 5.38 -10.46
N THR A 62 -8.20 6.57 -10.05
CA THR A 62 -8.16 7.78 -10.88
C THR A 62 -7.15 8.79 -10.39
N HIS A 63 -6.78 8.76 -9.11
CA HIS A 63 -5.85 9.70 -8.49
C HIS A 63 -4.95 8.97 -7.49
N THR A 64 -3.77 9.52 -7.23
CA THR A 64 -2.89 9.03 -6.16
C THR A 64 -2.51 10.19 -5.24
N LEU A 65 -2.55 9.96 -3.94
CA LEU A 65 -2.05 10.86 -2.91
C LEU A 65 -0.85 10.21 -2.23
N ILE A 66 0.26 10.95 -2.23
CA ILE A 66 1.47 10.60 -1.49
C ILE A 66 1.57 11.57 -0.32
N THR A 67 1.41 11.08 0.90
CA THR A 67 1.47 11.92 2.10
C THR A 67 2.90 12.40 2.35
N HIS A 68 3.88 11.54 2.09
CA HIS A 68 5.31 11.81 2.19
C HIS A 68 6.11 10.76 1.41
N SER A 69 7.38 11.01 1.15
CA SER A 69 8.28 10.06 0.49
C SER A 69 9.26 9.48 1.51
N GLN A 70 8.84 8.41 2.17
CA GLN A 70 9.71 7.62 3.05
C GLN A 70 10.14 6.34 2.35
N THR A 71 11.40 6.30 1.92
CA THR A 71 11.98 5.12 1.25
C THR A 71 12.89 4.32 2.18
N LEU A 72 13.15 4.80 3.41
CA LEU A 72 14.07 4.24 4.40
C LEU A 72 13.58 4.48 5.84
#